data_AF-A0A392VEI3-F1
#
_entry.id   AF-A0A392VEI3-F1
#
_cell.length_a   1.000
_cell.length_b   1.000
_cell.length_c   1.000
_cell.angle_alpha   90.00
_cell.angle_beta   90.00
_cell.angle_gamma   90.00
#
_symmetry.space_group_name_H-M   'P 1'
#
loop_
_entity.id
_entity.type
_entity.pdbx_description
1 polymer ?
#
loop_
_entity_poly.entity_id
_entity_poly.type
_entity_poly.pdbx_seq_one_letter_code
_entity_poly.pdbx_strand_id
1 'polypeptide(L)' 'MAASQYDLYWRMDWGLPHLSPPLMAAVQDYRAQTLIPSYYQQYPQRPDLMGHFQRQTTRLLEHQNHVQD' A
#
# COMPACT_ATOMS: atom_id res chain seq x y z
N MET A 1 -2.07 -0.67 -8.70
CA MET A 1 -3.00 -1.67 -9.25
C MET A 1 -4.27 -1.71 -8.40
N ALA A 2 -5.39 -2.26 -8.89
CA ALA A 2 -6.68 -2.21 -8.17
C ALA A 2 -6.65 -2.92 -6.79
N ALA A 3 -5.95 -4.06 -6.66
CA ALA A 3 -5.80 -4.75 -5.39
C ALA A 3 -5.01 -3.95 -4.35
N SER A 4 -3.90 -3.31 -4.75
CA SER A 4 -3.12 -2.45 -3.85
C SER A 4 -3.93 -1.22 -3.40
N GLN A 5 -4.81 -0.70 -4.25
CA GLN A 5 -5.71 0.40 -3.90
C GLN A 5 -6.77 -0.03 -2.89
N TYR A 6 -7.39 -1.21 -3.08
CA TYR A 6 -8.30 -1.79 -2.10
C TYR A 6 -7.64 -1.98 -0.73
N ASP A 7 -6.42 -2.52 -0.69
CA ASP A 7 -5.71 -2.73 0.57
C ASP A 7 -5.35 -1.42 1.27
N LEU A 8 -4.99 -0.37 0.52
CA LEU A 8 -4.73 0.95 1.08
C LEU A 8 -5.99 1.57 1.68
N TYR A 9 -7.11 1.54 0.96
CA TYR A 9 -8.40 2.05 1.43
C TYR A 9 -8.86 1.35 2.71
N TRP A 10 -8.73 0.02 2.75
CA TRP A 10 -9.03 -0.77 3.95
C TRP A 10 -8.10 -0.45 5.11
N ARG A 11 -6.77 -0.35 4.88
CA ARG A 11 -5.79 -0.09 5.94
C ARG A 11 -5.91 1.30 6.56
N MET A 12 -6.39 2.28 5.79
CA MET A 12 -6.53 3.66 6.24
C MET A 12 -7.95 3.98 6.75
N ASP A 13 -8.84 2.97 6.82
CA ASP A 13 -10.25 3.13 7.19
C ASP A 13 -10.97 4.19 6.33
N TRP A 14 -10.62 4.24 5.03
CA TRP A 14 -11.21 5.17 4.05
C TRP A 14 -12.46 4.61 3.37
N GLY A 15 -13.03 3.53 3.92
CA GLY A 15 -14.11 2.78 3.30
C GLY A 15 -13.65 1.96 2.08
N LEU A 16 -14.56 1.69 1.16
CA LEU A 16 -14.27 0.88 -0.02
C LEU A 16 -13.84 1.76 -1.20
N PRO A 17 -12.83 1.36 -1.98
CA PRO A 17 -12.49 2.09 -3.19
C PRO A 17 -13.66 2.02 -4.19
N HIS A 18 -13.86 3.12 -4.93
CA HIS A 18 -14.83 3.16 -6.03
C HIS A 18 -14.29 2.34 -7.21
N LEU A 19 -14.61 1.06 -7.24
CA LEU A 19 -14.27 0.12 -8.31
C LEU A 19 -15.54 -0.32 -9.03
N SER A 20 -15.45 -0.54 -10.34
CA SER A 20 -16.57 -1.16 -11.08
C SER A 20 -16.83 -2.57 -10.53
N PRO A 21 -18.08 -3.09 -10.60
CA PRO A 21 -18.39 -4.41 -10.06
C PRO A 21 -17.48 -5.55 -10.58
N PRO A 22 -17.14 -5.62 -11.88
CA PRO A 22 -16.22 -6.64 -12.39
C PRO A 22 -14.81 -6.52 -11.80
N LEU A 23 -14.35 -5.28 -11.60
CA LEU A 23 -13.02 -5.02 -11.04
C LEU A 23 -12.97 -5.34 -9.55
N MET A 24 -14.05 -5.05 -8.80
CA MET A 24 -14.18 -5.43 -7.39
C MET A 24 -14.15 -6.96 -7.23
N ALA A 25 -14.85 -7.69 -8.09
CA ALA A 25 -14.82 -9.16 -8.10
C ALA A 25 -13.40 -9.71 -8.36
N ALA A 26 -12.73 -9.20 -9.40
CA ALA A 26 -11.36 -9.59 -9.72
C ALA A 26 -10.37 -9.29 -8.58
N VAL A 27 -10.55 -8.18 -7.85
CA VAL A 27 -9.74 -7.86 -6.66
C VAL A 27 -9.98 -8.85 -5.53
N GLN A 28 -11.23 -9.26 -5.28
CA GLN A 28 -11.56 -10.25 -4.27
C GLN A 28 -10.98 -11.63 -4.62
N ASP A 29 -11.14 -12.08 -5.86
CA ASP A 29 -10.59 -13.35 -6.35
C ASP A 29 -9.06 -13.37 -6.24
N TYR A 30 -8.41 -12.29 -6.67
CA TYR A 30 -6.96 -12.13 -6.54
C TYR A 30 -6.51 -12.21 -5.09
N ARG A 31 -7.24 -11.57 -4.17
CA ARG A 31 -6.95 -11.60 -2.72
C ARG A 31 -7.21 -12.95 -2.07
N ALA A 32 -8.14 -13.75 -2.59
CA ALA A 32 -8.35 -15.12 -2.12
C ALA A 32 -7.20 -16.04 -2.54
N GLN A 33 -6.60 -15.78 -3.71
CA GLN A 33 -5.49 -16.58 -4.26
C GLN A 33 -4.12 -16.11 -3.76
N THR A 34 -3.97 -14.81 -3.48
CA THR A 34 -2.70 -14.20 -3.11
C THR A 34 -2.76 -13.81 -1.64
N LEU A 35 -1.98 -14.49 -0.81
CA LEU A 35 -1.68 -14.04 0.55
C LEU A 35 -0.86 -12.75 0.47
N ILE A 36 -1.55 -11.62 0.43
CA ILE A 36 -0.92 -10.32 0.60
C ILE A 36 -0.62 -10.19 2.09
N PRO A 37 0.66 -10.14 2.52
CA PRO A 37 0.97 -10.02 3.92
C PRO A 37 0.37 -8.69 4.43
N SER A 38 -0.31 -8.77 5.57
CA SER A 38 -0.85 -7.59 6.24
C SER A 38 0.30 -6.61 6.55
N TYR A 39 -0.02 -5.33 6.72
CA TYR A 39 0.99 -4.31 7.00
C TYR A 39 1.86 -4.67 8.22
N TYR A 40 1.24 -5.26 9.23
CA TYR A 40 1.91 -5.75 10.44
C TYR A 40 2.71 -7.04 10.20
N GLN A 41 2.31 -7.88 9.25
CA GLN A 41 3.12 -9.04 8.83
C GLN A 41 4.35 -8.61 8.03
N GLN A 42 4.28 -7.50 7.29
CA GLN A 42 5.41 -6.95 6.54
C GLN A 42 6.44 -6.25 7.44
N TYR A 43 5.99 -5.72 8.58
CA TYR A 43 6.82 -5.03 9.57
C TYR A 43 6.55 -5.60 10.96
N PRO A 44 7.03 -6.82 11.25
CA PRO A 44 6.72 -7.51 12.49
C PRO A 44 7.30 -6.79 13.72
N GLN A 45 8.36 -6.00 13.55
CA GLN A 45 8.95 -5.21 14.62
C GLN A 45 8.82 -3.70 14.36
N ARG A 46 8.63 -2.94 15.44
CA ARG A 46 8.53 -1.47 15.39
C ARG A 46 9.73 -0.78 14.71
N PRO A 47 10.99 -1.25 14.87
CA PRO A 47 12.13 -0.69 14.13
C PRO A 47 12.03 -0.87 12.62
N ASP A 48 11.44 -1.97 12.14
CA ASP A 48 11.30 -2.24 10.70
C ASP A 48 10.35 -1.23 10.05
N LEU A 49 9.25 -0.95 10.75
CA LEU A 49 8.28 0.06 10.35
C LEU A 49 8.90 1.46 10.30
N MET A 50 9.66 1.82 11.33
CA MET A 50 10.39 3.09 11.40
C MET A 50 11.37 3.22 10.22
N GLY A 51 12.17 2.18 9.98
CA GLY A 51 13.13 2.15 8.88
C GLY A 51 12.47 2.20 7.49
N HIS A 52 11.26 1.65 7.34
CA HIS A 52 10.48 1.78 6.11
C HIS A 52 10.14 3.25 5.81
N PHE A 53 9.54 3.95 6.77
CA PHE A 53 9.19 5.36 6.59
C PHE A 53 10.42 6.23 6.38
N GLN A 54 11.50 5.97 7.10
CA GLN A 54 12.75 6.73 6.95
C GLN A 54 13.28 6.65 5.51
N ARG A 55 13.28 5.45 4.91
CA ARG A 55 13.64 5.26 3.50
C ARG A 55 12.68 5.96 2.54
N GLN A 56 11.38 5.97 2.83
CA GLN A 56 10.40 6.70 2.00
C GLN A 56 10.64 8.22 2.05
N THR A 57 10.89 8.76 3.24
CA THR A 57 11.21 10.19 3.40
C THR A 57 12.49 10.57 2.65
N THR A 58 13.55 9.75 2.75
CA THR A 58 14.80 10.01 2.00
C THR A 58 14.55 10.05 0.50
N ARG A 59 13.84 9.05 -0.06
CA ARG A 59 13.53 9.01 -1.50
C ARG A 59 12.64 10.17 -1.94
N LEU A 60 11.71 10.60 -1.10
CA LEU A 60 10.85 11.75 -1.39
C LEU A 60 11.68 13.04 -1.48
N LEU A 61 12.59 13.25 -0.53
CA LEU A 61 13.47 14.42 -0.54
C LEU A 61 14.42 14.40 -1.75
N GLU A 62 15.02 13.25 -2.07
CA GLU A 62 15.85 13.07 -3.26
C GLU A 62 15.08 13.41 -4.54
N HIS A 63 13.85 12.91 -4.66
CA HIS A 63 13.00 13.20 -5.82
C HIS A 63 12.60 14.68 -5.90
N GLN A 64 12.25 15.30 -4.78
CA GLN A 64 11.91 16.73 -4.75
C GLN A 64 13.08 17.61 -5.17
N ASN A 65 14.28 17.33 -4.66
CA ASN A 65 15.48 18.08 -5.04
C ASN A 65 15.80 17.90 -6.53
N HIS A 66 15.66 16.68 -7.07
CA HIS A 66 15.93 16.42 -8.49
C HIS A 66 14.92 17.05 -9.46
N VAL A 67 13.67 17.24 -9.04
CA VAL A 67 12.63 17.92 -9.84
C VAL A 67 12.77 19.45 -9.79
N GLN A 68 13.51 19.98 -8.82
CA GLN A 68 13.74 21.41 -8.64
C GLN A 68 14.99 21.95 -9.36
N ASP A 69 15.88 21.08 -9.84
CA ASP A 69 17.03 21.40 -10.70
C ASP A 69 16.65 21.48 -12.19
#